data_AF-A0A7V9ILD6-F1
#
_entry.id   AF-A0A7V9ILD6-F1
#
_cell.length_a   1.000
_cell.length_b   1.000
_cell.length_c   1.000
_cell.angle_alpha   90.00
_cell.angle_beta   90.00
_cell.angle_gamma   90.00
#
_symmetry.space_group_name_H-M   'P 1'
#
loop_
_entity.id
_entity.type
_entity.pdbx_description
1 polymer ?
#
loop_
_entity_poly.entity_id
_entity_poly.type
_entity_poly.pdbx_seq_one_letter_code
_entity_poly.pdbx_strand_id
1 'polypeptide(L)'
;MSALADLLREWIPEQRWFGSKGRVLSTVDTTPIELCQDPLVELHLVYVGYGDGGADVFIVPLSRHTDRDDQLERVLIGELDEDPRWVYDAMRDREVTPLWLDLFAAGHHHKELRFHLEPGAEVPLGIPGDIVSTEQSNSSLVYGESAILKLFRRLEPGLNPDVEIHDALHTRNNPHVAPLLGFLAIEGEQTNGQEDGTIAMLQTFLPAASDGWSLAAASIRDLYAEGDLHPDEVGGDFASESYRLGEATASVHADLAAVLPTGTLGIDQLADVLAGMNGRLEAAVDVVPALAPYAEGLRARFAELTDLTGPIPVQRVHGDYHLGQVLRTYQGWT
;
A
#
# COMPACT_ATOMS: atom_id res chain seq x y z
N MET A 1 27.42 16.58 1.67
CA MET A 1 25.98 16.37 1.45
C MET A 1 25.55 17.30 0.34
N SER A 2 24.72 16.83 -0.60
CA SER A 2 24.23 17.69 -1.68
C SER A 2 23.14 18.65 -1.14
N ALA A 3 22.97 19.82 -1.77
CA ALA A 3 21.93 20.77 -1.39
C ALA A 3 20.53 20.14 -1.42
N LEU A 4 20.28 19.24 -2.38
CA LEU A 4 19.03 18.47 -2.45
C LEU A 4 18.83 17.54 -1.24
N ALA A 5 19.89 16.87 -0.78
CA ALA A 5 19.79 16.00 0.40
C ALA A 5 19.45 16.77 1.67
N ASP A 6 19.91 18.02 1.80
CA ASP A 6 19.53 18.90 2.90
C ASP A 6 18.05 19.31 2.82
N LEU A 7 17.55 19.68 1.62
CA LEU A 7 16.12 19.93 1.41
C LEU A 7 15.26 18.71 1.77
N LEU A 8 15.66 17.51 1.31
CA LEU A 8 14.94 16.26 1.59
C LEU A 8 14.99 15.89 3.08
N ARG A 9 16.09 16.19 3.79
CA ARG A 9 16.16 15.98 5.25
C ARG A 9 15.08 16.77 5.99
N GLU A 10 14.80 18.00 5.56
CA GLU A 10 13.80 18.86 6.18
C GLU A 10 12.38 18.47 5.73
N TRP A 11 12.20 18.12 4.46
CA TRP A 11 10.88 17.87 3.87
C TRP A 11 10.28 16.50 4.20
N ILE A 12 11.08 15.42 4.20
CA ILE A 12 10.58 14.04 4.41
C ILE A 12 9.87 13.86 5.76
N PRO A 13 10.40 14.34 6.90
CA PRO A 13 9.75 14.16 8.21
C PRO A 13 8.34 14.77 8.32
N GLU A 14 8.06 15.81 7.53
CA GLU A 14 6.76 16.48 7.49
C GLU A 14 5.70 15.68 6.71
N GLN A 15 6.11 14.65 5.98
CA GLN A 15 5.21 13.87 5.15
C GLN A 15 4.37 12.89 5.97
N ARG A 16 3.11 12.70 5.56
CA ARG A 16 2.20 11.76 6.24
C ARG A 16 2.68 10.32 6.14
N TRP A 17 3.29 9.96 5.02
CA TRP A 17 3.85 8.63 4.72
C TRP A 17 5.17 8.33 5.43
N PHE A 18 5.79 9.32 6.07
CA PHE A 18 6.96 9.07 6.89
C PHE A 18 6.54 8.36 8.19
N GLY A 19 6.71 7.03 8.22
CA GLY A 19 6.30 6.17 9.34
C GLY A 19 7.21 6.22 10.58
N SER A 20 8.42 6.76 10.45
CA SER A 20 9.45 6.82 11.49
C SER A 20 9.36 8.10 12.36
N LYS A 21 8.14 8.60 12.61
CA LYS A 21 7.92 9.87 13.33
C LYS A 21 8.55 9.84 14.72
N GLY A 22 9.24 10.92 15.07
CA GLY A 22 9.91 11.08 16.35
C GLY A 22 11.32 10.47 16.42
N ARG A 23 11.78 9.74 15.40
CA ARG A 23 13.17 9.29 15.29
C ARG A 23 14.04 10.43 14.77
N VAL A 24 15.26 10.52 15.29
CA VAL A 24 16.24 11.53 14.86
C VAL A 24 16.98 11.01 13.63
N LEU A 25 16.93 11.76 12.52
CA LEU A 25 17.67 11.45 11.30
C LEU A 25 19.15 11.76 11.53
N SER A 26 20.03 10.79 11.22
CA SER A 26 21.49 10.92 11.34
C SER A 26 22.15 11.22 9.99
N THR A 27 21.73 10.54 8.92
CA THR A 27 22.21 10.74 7.55
C THR A 27 21.05 10.81 6.58
N VAL A 28 21.20 11.63 5.54
CA VAL A 28 20.28 11.70 4.40
C VAL A 28 21.14 11.84 3.16
N ASP A 29 21.06 10.87 2.27
CA ASP A 29 21.75 10.85 0.98
C ASP A 29 20.75 10.44 -0.10
N THR A 30 21.03 10.76 -1.36
CA THR A 30 20.10 10.43 -2.44
C THR A 30 20.81 10.09 -3.76
N THR A 31 20.23 9.13 -4.49
CA THR A 31 20.64 8.73 -5.83
C THR A 31 19.49 9.00 -6.80
N PRO A 32 19.68 9.85 -7.83
CA PRO A 32 18.66 10.11 -8.84
C PRO A 32 18.67 9.03 -9.93
N ILE A 33 17.48 8.69 -10.42
CA ILE A 33 17.26 8.00 -11.69
C ILE A 33 16.42 8.94 -12.56
N GLU A 34 17.08 9.68 -13.44
CA GLU A 34 16.38 10.56 -14.39
C GLU A 34 15.45 9.77 -15.32
N LEU A 35 14.20 10.20 -15.39
CA LEU A 35 13.07 9.65 -16.16
C LEU A 35 12.76 10.49 -17.41
N CYS A 36 12.84 11.81 -17.31
CA CYS A 36 12.58 12.77 -18.41
C CYS A 36 13.49 14.00 -18.24
N GLN A 37 13.75 14.72 -19.34
CA GLN A 37 14.60 15.92 -19.37
C GLN A 37 13.82 17.22 -19.59
N ASP A 38 12.59 17.16 -20.09
CA ASP A 38 11.76 18.35 -20.36
C ASP A 38 10.27 18.08 -20.03
N PRO A 39 9.79 18.46 -18.84
CA PRO A 39 10.58 18.96 -17.71
C PRO A 39 11.52 17.88 -17.16
N LEU A 40 12.57 18.29 -16.42
CA LEU A 40 13.48 17.35 -15.77
C LEU A 40 12.73 16.61 -14.65
N VAL A 41 12.60 15.29 -14.79
CA VAL A 41 11.92 14.43 -13.83
C VAL A 41 12.87 13.32 -13.40
N GLU A 42 13.05 13.16 -12.10
CA GLU A 42 13.99 12.21 -11.51
C GLU A 42 13.30 11.39 -10.43
N LEU A 43 13.53 10.07 -10.42
CA LEU A 43 13.14 9.21 -9.31
C LEU A 43 14.28 9.12 -8.32
N HIS A 44 14.13 9.67 -7.12
CA HIS A 44 15.15 9.62 -6.09
C HIS A 44 14.97 8.44 -5.16
N LEU A 45 16.03 7.65 -5.01
CA LEU A 45 16.21 6.76 -3.87
C LEU A 45 16.86 7.58 -2.76
N VAL A 46 16.14 7.82 -1.67
CA VAL A 46 16.59 8.63 -0.54
C VAL A 46 16.91 7.73 0.65
N TYR A 47 18.19 7.65 0.98
CA TYR A 47 18.73 6.84 2.07
C TYR A 47 18.68 7.63 3.36
N VAL A 48 17.87 7.18 4.32
CA VAL A 48 17.70 7.84 5.62
C VAL A 48 18.24 6.94 6.71
N GLY A 49 19.34 7.36 7.34
CA GLY A 49 19.89 6.72 8.54
C GLY A 49 19.31 7.36 9.80
N TYR A 50 19.16 6.56 10.87
CA TYR A 50 18.64 7.04 12.14
C TYR A 50 19.69 7.03 13.26
N GLY A 51 19.54 7.93 14.24
CA GLY A 51 20.49 8.07 15.35
C GLY A 51 20.48 6.90 16.35
N ASP A 52 19.38 6.15 16.40
CA ASP A 52 19.20 4.92 17.19
C ASP A 52 19.60 3.65 16.42
N GLY A 53 20.09 3.79 15.18
CA GLY A 53 20.48 2.70 14.30
C GLY A 53 19.40 2.30 13.29
N GLY A 54 19.79 1.52 12.28
CA GLY A 54 18.93 1.18 11.14
C GLY A 54 18.83 2.29 10.11
N ALA A 55 18.26 1.95 8.95
CA ALA A 55 18.06 2.85 7.83
C ALA A 55 16.83 2.44 7.03
N ASP A 56 16.20 3.42 6.38
CA ASP A 56 15.14 3.22 5.40
C ASP A 56 15.57 3.80 4.06
N VAL A 57 15.03 3.25 2.97
CA VAL A 57 15.14 3.84 1.63
C VAL A 57 13.77 4.33 1.22
N PHE A 58 13.66 5.61 0.87
CA PHE A 58 12.42 6.22 0.40
C PHE A 58 12.47 6.49 -1.10
N ILE A 59 11.34 6.30 -1.77
CA ILE A 59 11.15 6.62 -3.18
C ILE A 59 10.47 7.98 -3.29
N VAL A 60 11.18 8.95 -3.87
CA VAL A 60 10.72 10.33 -4.01
C VAL A 60 10.87 10.78 -5.46
N PRO A 61 9.80 10.74 -6.26
CA PRO A 61 9.80 11.34 -7.59
C PRO A 61 9.83 12.86 -7.50
N LEU A 62 10.74 13.50 -8.21
CA LEU A 62 10.95 14.94 -8.22
C LEU A 62 10.78 15.50 -9.64
N SER A 63 10.09 16.63 -9.76
CA SER A 63 10.08 17.44 -10.97
C SER A 63 10.86 18.73 -10.72
N ARG A 64 11.67 19.12 -11.70
CA ARG A 64 12.52 20.31 -11.63
C ARG A 64 12.15 21.30 -12.72
N HIS A 65 11.92 22.55 -12.31
CA HIS A 65 11.48 23.63 -13.17
C HIS A 65 12.43 24.83 -13.09
N THR A 66 12.61 25.53 -14.21
CA THR A 66 13.46 26.74 -14.28
C THR A 66 12.78 27.91 -13.57
N ASP A 67 11.49 28.11 -13.87
CA ASP A 67 10.65 29.12 -13.25
C ASP A 67 9.80 28.52 -12.12
N ARG A 68 9.46 29.34 -11.13
CA ARG A 68 8.60 28.92 -10.03
C ARG A 68 7.16 28.80 -10.55
N ASP A 69 6.51 27.68 -10.28
CA ASP A 69 5.08 27.51 -10.53
C ASP A 69 4.27 27.72 -9.23
N ASP A 70 3.44 28.78 -9.22
CA ASP A 70 2.54 29.11 -8.13
C ASP A 70 1.46 28.03 -7.89
N GLN A 71 1.12 27.23 -8.91
CA GLN A 71 0.16 26.13 -8.78
C GLN A 71 0.73 24.96 -7.97
N LEU A 72 2.05 24.80 -7.98
CA LEU A 72 2.77 23.75 -7.28
C LEU A 72 3.30 24.19 -5.91
N GLU A 73 2.95 25.39 -5.44
CA GLU A 73 3.44 25.97 -4.18
C GLU A 73 3.25 25.04 -2.97
N ARG A 74 2.13 24.29 -2.92
CA ARG A 74 1.83 23.37 -1.81
C ARG A 74 2.71 22.12 -1.78
N VAL A 75 3.44 21.87 -2.86
CA VAL A 75 4.24 20.66 -3.09
C VAL A 75 5.69 21.00 -3.40
N LEU A 76 6.06 22.28 -3.22
CA LEU A 76 7.41 22.78 -3.30
C LEU A 76 8.26 22.16 -2.19
N ILE A 77 9.38 21.58 -2.58
CA ILE A 77 10.38 21.02 -1.68
C ILE A 77 11.45 22.08 -1.39
N GLY A 78 11.86 22.83 -2.42
CA GLY A 78 12.80 23.94 -2.25
C GLY A 78 13.41 24.43 -3.56
N GLU A 79 14.49 25.20 -3.40
CA GLU A 79 15.24 25.82 -4.49
C GLU A 79 16.71 25.37 -4.43
N LEU A 80 17.30 25.07 -5.58
CA LEU A 80 18.71 24.71 -5.74
C LEU A 80 19.49 25.82 -6.43
N ASP A 81 20.81 25.87 -6.18
CA ASP A 81 21.74 26.81 -6.83
C ASP A 81 22.17 26.36 -8.24
N GLU A 82 21.27 25.71 -8.99
CA GLU A 82 21.48 25.20 -10.35
C GLU A 82 20.16 25.21 -11.14
N ASP A 83 20.22 25.30 -12.47
CA ASP A 83 19.03 25.33 -13.34
C ASP A 83 18.78 23.93 -13.96
N PRO A 84 17.56 23.35 -13.91
CA PRO A 84 16.32 23.88 -13.32
C PRO A 84 16.32 23.92 -11.78
N ARG A 85 15.95 25.05 -11.17
CA ARG A 85 16.18 25.31 -9.73
C ARG A 85 15.06 24.93 -8.78
N TRP A 86 13.82 24.96 -9.22
CA TRP A 86 12.66 24.72 -8.35
C TRP A 86 12.34 23.24 -8.32
N VAL A 87 12.26 22.67 -7.11
CA VAL A 87 12.10 21.23 -6.90
C VAL A 87 10.73 20.95 -6.28
N TYR A 88 9.94 20.10 -6.90
CA TYR A 88 8.59 19.73 -6.47
C TYR A 88 8.42 18.22 -6.34
N ASP A 89 7.47 17.77 -5.51
CA ASP A 89 7.04 16.36 -5.49
C ASP A 89 6.27 16.02 -6.78
N ALA A 90 6.89 15.25 -7.67
CA ALA A 90 6.34 14.97 -9.00
C ALA A 90 5.04 14.14 -8.95
N MET A 91 4.75 13.48 -7.83
CA MET A 91 3.45 12.81 -7.63
C MET A 91 2.29 13.81 -7.54
N ARG A 92 2.55 15.10 -7.43
CA ARG A 92 1.52 16.15 -7.38
C ARG A 92 1.68 17.23 -8.45
N ASP A 93 2.68 17.07 -9.32
CA ASP A 93 2.86 17.88 -10.51
C ASP A 93 2.01 17.31 -11.64
N ARG A 94 0.82 17.91 -11.85
CA ARG A 94 -0.18 17.39 -12.78
C ARG A 94 0.35 17.28 -14.21
N GLU A 95 1.27 18.16 -14.63
CA GLU A 95 1.85 18.13 -15.97
C GLU A 95 2.77 16.91 -16.16
N VAL A 96 3.41 16.45 -15.09
CA VAL A 96 4.34 15.31 -15.08
C VAL A 96 3.63 13.98 -14.86
N THR A 97 2.50 13.94 -14.16
CA THR A 97 1.81 12.66 -13.85
C THR A 97 1.53 11.74 -15.05
N PRO A 98 1.22 12.19 -16.28
CA PRO A 98 1.07 11.28 -17.42
C PRO A 98 2.33 10.44 -17.73
N LEU A 99 3.52 10.96 -17.41
CA LEU A 99 4.80 10.31 -17.67
C LEU A 99 4.86 8.88 -17.11
N TRP A 100 4.24 8.62 -15.95
CA TRP A 100 4.21 7.29 -15.37
C TRP A 100 3.58 6.27 -16.30
N LEU A 101 2.43 6.61 -16.88
CA LEU A 101 1.72 5.74 -17.81
C LEU A 101 2.47 5.59 -19.13
N ASP A 102 3.10 6.67 -19.61
CA ASP A 102 3.95 6.63 -20.79
C ASP A 102 5.15 5.69 -20.58
N LEU A 103 5.78 5.71 -19.40
CA LEU A 103 6.88 4.80 -19.05
C LEU A 103 6.40 3.34 -18.99
N PHE A 104 5.24 3.08 -18.38
CA PHE A 104 4.63 1.74 -18.39
C PHE A 104 4.40 1.24 -19.81
N ALA A 105 3.84 2.08 -20.69
CA ALA A 105 3.54 1.69 -22.07
C ALA A 105 4.78 1.60 -22.98
N ALA A 106 5.83 2.41 -22.73
CA ALA A 106 7.08 2.39 -23.48
C ALA A 106 7.90 1.11 -23.22
N GLY A 107 7.71 0.49 -22.06
CA GLY A 107 8.07 -0.90 -21.83
C GLY A 107 9.29 -1.13 -20.92
N HIS A 108 9.77 -2.37 -20.98
CA HIS A 108 10.22 -3.16 -19.83
C HIS A 108 11.39 -2.64 -18.99
N HIS A 109 12.20 -1.72 -19.51
CA HIS A 109 13.46 -1.32 -18.88
C HIS A 109 13.77 0.17 -19.09
N HIS A 110 14.08 0.89 -18.00
CA HIS A 110 14.68 2.22 -18.04
C HIS A 110 15.80 2.31 -17.00
N LYS A 111 17.05 2.23 -17.44
CA LYS A 111 18.22 2.11 -16.55
C LYS A 111 18.04 0.92 -15.58
N GLU A 112 18.02 1.16 -14.27
CA GLU A 112 17.82 0.16 -13.21
C GLU A 112 16.33 -0.21 -13.01
N LEU A 113 15.42 0.55 -13.62
CA LEU A 113 13.98 0.35 -13.47
C LEU A 113 13.46 -0.73 -14.42
N ARG A 114 12.48 -1.48 -13.92
CA ARG A 114 11.79 -2.56 -14.60
C ARG A 114 10.30 -2.32 -14.57
N PHE A 115 9.72 -2.13 -15.75
CA PHE A 115 8.29 -1.93 -15.92
C PHE A 115 7.66 -3.24 -16.39
N HIS A 116 6.77 -3.78 -15.58
CA HIS A 116 6.03 -4.99 -15.89
C HIS A 116 4.60 -4.58 -16.25
N LEU A 117 4.10 -5.05 -17.38
CA LEU A 117 2.70 -4.94 -17.76
C LEU A 117 2.10 -6.34 -17.86
N GLU A 118 0.90 -6.49 -17.32
CA GLU A 118 0.18 -7.74 -17.42
C GLU A 118 -0.26 -7.99 -18.87
N PRO A 119 -0.27 -9.26 -19.34
CA PRO A 119 -0.74 -9.59 -20.68
C PRO A 119 -2.17 -9.08 -20.93
N GLY A 120 -2.31 -8.20 -21.93
CA GLY A 120 -3.61 -7.63 -22.30
C GLY A 120 -4.05 -6.41 -21.47
N ALA A 121 -3.19 -5.90 -20.58
CA ALA A 121 -3.46 -4.65 -19.86
C ALA A 121 -3.54 -3.46 -20.84
N GLU A 122 -4.56 -2.62 -20.65
CA GLU A 122 -4.72 -1.35 -21.38
C GLU A 122 -4.34 -0.18 -20.46
N VAL A 123 -3.29 0.55 -20.84
CA VAL A 123 -2.81 1.72 -20.08
C VAL A 123 -3.44 3.01 -20.65
N PRO A 124 -4.14 3.82 -19.84
CA PRO A 124 -4.86 5.00 -20.35
C PRO A 124 -3.93 6.21 -20.54
N LEU A 125 -3.23 6.26 -21.68
CA LEU A 125 -2.25 7.30 -22.00
C LEU A 125 -2.85 8.70 -22.17
N GLY A 126 -2.04 9.73 -21.90
CA GLY A 126 -2.39 11.14 -22.11
C GLY A 126 -3.40 11.72 -21.11
N ILE A 127 -3.78 10.96 -20.07
CA ILE A 127 -4.64 11.41 -19.00
C ILE A 127 -3.76 11.84 -17.81
N PRO A 128 -3.90 13.06 -17.27
CA PRO A 128 -3.23 13.44 -16.03
C PRO A 128 -3.79 12.67 -14.82
N GLY A 129 -2.90 12.35 -13.88
CA GLY A 129 -3.26 11.68 -12.64
C GLY A 129 -3.75 12.66 -11.58
N ASP A 130 -4.79 12.27 -10.86
CA ASP A 130 -5.35 12.98 -9.71
C ASP A 130 -4.90 12.32 -8.39
N ILE A 131 -4.26 13.09 -7.50
CA ILE A 131 -3.75 12.57 -6.23
C ILE A 131 -4.89 12.19 -5.28
N VAL A 132 -4.82 10.97 -4.74
CA VAL A 132 -5.74 10.47 -3.71
C VAL A 132 -5.14 10.75 -2.33
N SER A 133 -5.86 11.52 -1.51
CA SER A 133 -5.34 12.01 -0.22
C SER A 133 -5.65 11.12 1.00
N THR A 134 -6.20 9.92 0.80
CA THR A 134 -6.70 9.05 1.89
C THR A 134 -5.66 8.05 2.40
N GLU A 135 -4.63 7.72 1.62
CA GLU A 135 -3.64 6.71 2.01
C GLU A 135 -2.59 7.26 3.00
N GLN A 136 -2.22 6.41 3.98
CA GLN A 136 -1.30 6.81 5.05
C GLN A 136 0.17 6.58 4.73
N SER A 137 0.53 5.50 4.02
CA SER A 137 1.92 5.08 3.80
C SER A 137 2.41 5.24 2.36
N ASN A 138 1.51 5.46 1.40
CA ASN A 138 1.82 5.50 -0.03
C ASN A 138 1.26 6.77 -0.68
N SER A 139 1.52 6.95 -1.97
CA SER A 139 0.92 8.02 -2.77
C SER A 139 0.25 7.42 -3.99
N SER A 140 -1.04 7.72 -4.18
CA SER A 140 -1.83 7.11 -5.25
C SER A 140 -2.37 8.16 -6.22
N LEU A 141 -2.29 7.88 -7.52
CA LEU A 141 -2.78 8.71 -8.61
C LEU A 141 -3.88 7.97 -9.36
N VAL A 142 -5.06 8.58 -9.48
CA VAL A 142 -6.15 8.06 -10.31
C VAL A 142 -6.10 8.71 -11.69
N TYR A 143 -6.14 7.89 -12.74
CA TYR A 143 -6.12 8.31 -14.13
C TYR A 143 -7.50 8.11 -14.75
N GLY A 144 -8.29 9.18 -14.76
CA GLY A 144 -9.67 9.15 -15.25
C GLY A 144 -10.52 8.16 -14.46
N GLU A 145 -11.14 7.22 -15.16
CA GLU A 145 -12.02 6.20 -14.57
C GLU A 145 -11.45 4.77 -14.73
N SER A 146 -10.19 4.63 -15.15
CA SER A 146 -9.67 3.34 -15.65
C SER A 146 -8.50 2.79 -14.86
N ALA A 147 -7.59 3.63 -14.37
CA ALA A 147 -6.38 3.15 -13.71
C ALA A 147 -6.04 3.94 -12.44
N ILE A 148 -5.41 3.26 -11.48
CA ILE A 148 -4.83 3.85 -10.28
C ILE A 148 -3.39 3.37 -10.16
N LEU A 149 -2.46 4.32 -10.03
CA LEU A 149 -1.06 4.05 -9.73
C LEU A 149 -0.81 4.29 -8.25
N LYS A 150 -0.33 3.28 -7.54
CA LYS A 150 0.09 3.36 -6.15
C LYS A 150 1.61 3.33 -6.09
N LEU A 151 2.23 4.41 -5.65
CA LEU A 151 3.66 4.51 -5.43
C LEU A 151 3.98 4.20 -3.96
N PHE A 152 4.80 3.17 -3.74
CA PHE A 152 5.28 2.77 -2.43
C PHE A 152 6.40 3.71 -1.99
N ARG A 153 6.14 4.55 -0.99
CA ARG A 153 7.09 5.60 -0.57
C ARG A 153 8.29 5.03 0.15
N ARG A 154 8.17 3.89 0.83
CA ARG A 154 9.30 3.16 1.41
C ARG A 154 9.60 1.94 0.55
N LEU A 155 10.86 1.80 0.14
CA LEU A 155 11.33 0.62 -0.58
C LEU A 155 11.59 -0.50 0.41
N GLU A 156 10.86 -1.60 0.25
CA GLU A 156 11.09 -2.84 0.98
C GLU A 156 11.73 -3.87 0.04
N PRO A 157 12.61 -4.74 0.56
CA PRO A 157 13.20 -5.78 -0.25
C PRO A 157 12.18 -6.79 -0.77
N GLY A 158 12.36 -7.21 -2.02
CA GLY A 158 11.54 -8.18 -2.72
C GLY A 158 10.30 -7.60 -3.41
N LEU A 159 9.47 -8.51 -3.92
CA LEU A 159 8.18 -8.15 -4.51
C LEU A 159 7.22 -7.72 -3.41
N ASN A 160 6.57 -6.57 -3.59
CA ASN A 160 5.58 -6.09 -2.62
C ASN A 160 4.44 -7.11 -2.51
N PRO A 161 3.97 -7.47 -1.30
CA PRO A 161 2.89 -8.45 -1.15
C PRO A 161 1.59 -8.10 -1.89
N ASP A 162 1.29 -6.81 -2.07
CA ASP A 162 0.15 -6.33 -2.83
C ASP A 162 0.30 -6.71 -4.32
N VAL A 163 1.49 -6.50 -4.88
CA VAL A 163 1.83 -6.92 -6.25
C VAL A 163 1.84 -8.44 -6.37
N GLU A 164 2.53 -9.15 -5.48
CA GLU A 164 2.63 -10.61 -5.52
C GLU A 164 1.25 -11.28 -5.51
N ILE A 165 0.34 -10.80 -4.65
CA ILE A 165 -1.02 -11.33 -4.56
C ILE A 165 -1.80 -11.06 -5.84
N HIS A 166 -1.77 -9.83 -6.34
CA HIS A 166 -2.55 -9.47 -7.53
C HIS A 166 -2.00 -10.08 -8.81
N ASP A 167 -0.68 -10.18 -8.95
CA ASP A 167 0.00 -10.86 -10.06
C ASP A 167 -0.36 -12.36 -10.07
N ALA A 168 -0.23 -13.04 -8.92
CA ALA A 168 -0.61 -14.45 -8.82
C ALA A 168 -2.09 -14.72 -9.15
N LEU A 169 -2.97 -13.77 -8.82
CA LEU A 169 -4.40 -13.84 -9.11
C LEU A 169 -4.78 -13.37 -10.52
N HIS A 170 -3.87 -12.72 -11.26
CA HIS A 170 -4.15 -12.18 -12.60
C HIS A 170 -4.77 -13.23 -13.53
N THR A 171 -4.24 -14.46 -13.52
CA THR A 171 -4.72 -15.56 -14.38
C THR A 171 -6.06 -16.16 -13.95
N ARG A 172 -6.57 -15.85 -12.75
CA ARG A 172 -7.82 -16.39 -12.22
C ARG A 172 -9.05 -15.64 -12.70
N ASN A 173 -8.89 -14.40 -13.16
CA ASN A 173 -10.00 -13.51 -13.49
C ASN A 173 -11.05 -13.45 -12.36
N ASN A 174 -10.59 -13.40 -11.11
CA ASN A 174 -11.49 -13.34 -9.96
C ASN A 174 -12.20 -11.97 -9.93
N PRO A 175 -13.54 -11.91 -9.97
CA PRO A 175 -14.28 -10.64 -10.00
C PRO A 175 -14.19 -9.84 -8.69
N HIS A 176 -13.63 -10.44 -7.63
CA HIS A 176 -13.46 -9.86 -6.30
C HIS A 176 -12.06 -9.30 -6.08
N VAL A 177 -11.27 -9.10 -7.14
CA VAL A 177 -9.95 -8.45 -7.07
C VAL A 177 -9.84 -7.45 -8.21
N ALA A 178 -9.39 -6.22 -7.91
CA ALA A 178 -9.15 -5.22 -8.94
C ALA A 178 -8.00 -5.69 -9.85
N PRO A 179 -8.19 -5.78 -11.18
CA PRO A 179 -7.14 -6.33 -12.04
C PRO A 179 -5.84 -5.51 -11.97
N LEU A 180 -4.72 -6.20 -11.76
CA LEU A 180 -3.39 -5.65 -11.95
C LEU A 180 -3.19 -5.32 -13.43
N LEU A 181 -2.73 -4.11 -13.72
CA LEU A 181 -2.31 -3.69 -15.05
C LEU A 181 -0.78 -3.81 -15.20
N GLY A 182 -0.05 -3.60 -14.10
CA GLY A 182 1.41 -3.72 -14.09
C GLY A 182 2.05 -3.27 -12.79
N PHE A 183 3.37 -3.36 -12.70
CA PHE A 183 4.14 -2.84 -11.57
C PHE A 183 5.55 -2.37 -12.00
N LEU A 184 6.14 -1.51 -11.18
CA LEU A 184 7.48 -0.96 -11.35
C LEU A 184 8.39 -1.53 -10.26
N ALA A 185 9.50 -2.12 -10.65
CA ALA A 185 10.54 -2.62 -9.75
C ALA A 185 11.90 -1.99 -10.08
N ILE A 186 12.85 -2.11 -9.15
CA ILE A 186 14.26 -1.74 -9.34
C ILE A 186 15.15 -2.98 -9.22
N GLU A 187 16.14 -3.12 -10.11
CA GLU A 187 17.14 -4.19 -10.07
C GLU A 187 18.45 -3.78 -9.38
N GLY A 188 18.97 -4.68 -8.53
CA GLY A 188 20.06 -4.43 -7.58
C GLY A 188 21.51 -4.49 -8.09
N GLU A 189 21.78 -4.58 -9.40
CA GLU A 189 23.17 -4.73 -9.89
C GLU A 189 24.07 -3.50 -9.66
N GLN A 190 23.50 -2.31 -9.44
CA GLN A 190 24.24 -1.05 -9.19
C GLN A 190 23.93 -0.41 -7.83
N THR A 191 23.12 -1.03 -6.98
CA THR A 191 22.66 -0.48 -5.68
C THR A 191 23.63 -0.73 -4.52
N ASN A 192 24.91 -0.99 -4.79
CA ASN A 192 25.92 -1.30 -3.75
C ASN A 192 25.56 -2.55 -2.91
N GLY A 193 24.82 -3.51 -3.49
CA GLY A 193 24.44 -4.77 -2.84
C GLY A 193 23.07 -4.77 -2.15
N GLN A 194 22.16 -3.87 -2.53
CA GLN A 194 20.77 -3.86 -2.03
C GLN A 194 19.82 -4.63 -2.95
N GLU A 195 18.96 -5.42 -2.32
CA GLU A 195 17.98 -6.33 -2.94
C GLU A 195 16.97 -5.59 -3.85
N ASP A 196 16.52 -6.28 -4.89
CA ASP A 196 15.45 -5.83 -5.78
C ASP A 196 14.21 -5.42 -4.96
N GLY A 197 13.50 -4.38 -5.38
CA GLY A 197 12.34 -3.89 -4.64
C GLY A 197 11.26 -3.32 -5.54
N THR A 198 10.02 -3.33 -5.06
CA THR A 198 8.87 -2.78 -5.79
C THR A 198 8.67 -1.30 -5.48
N ILE A 199 8.60 -0.48 -6.51
CA ILE A 199 8.43 0.98 -6.41
C ILE A 199 6.96 1.38 -6.56
N ALA A 200 6.25 0.80 -7.52
CA ALA A 200 4.86 1.17 -7.77
C ALA A 200 4.05 0.02 -8.34
N MET A 201 2.74 0.14 -8.24
CA MET A 201 1.75 -0.79 -8.75
C MET A 201 0.70 -0.02 -9.54
N LEU A 202 0.32 -0.50 -10.71
CA LEU A 202 -0.71 0.06 -11.57
C LEU A 202 -1.88 -0.92 -11.63
N GLN A 203 -3.05 -0.52 -11.17
CA GLN A 203 -4.24 -1.37 -11.11
C GLN A 203 -5.41 -0.71 -11.84
N THR A 204 -6.42 -1.51 -12.16
CA THR A 204 -7.71 -1.00 -12.61
C THR A 204 -8.35 -0.18 -11.51
N PHE A 205 -8.76 1.04 -11.82
CA PHE A 205 -9.52 1.87 -10.88
C PHE A 205 -11.00 1.47 -10.92
N LEU A 206 -11.63 1.43 -9.74
CA LEU A 206 -13.05 1.09 -9.60
C LEU A 206 -13.85 2.38 -9.32
N PRO A 207 -14.35 3.08 -10.35
CA PRO A 207 -15.07 4.33 -10.16
C PRO A 207 -16.37 4.11 -9.38
N ALA A 208 -16.72 5.09 -8.56
CA ALA A 208 -17.94 5.09 -7.74
C ALA A 208 -18.07 3.90 -6.76
N ALA A 209 -16.97 3.23 -6.42
CA ALA A 209 -16.97 2.24 -5.37
C ALA A 209 -17.17 2.89 -3.99
N SER A 210 -17.90 2.21 -3.11
CA SER A 210 -18.05 2.62 -1.71
C SER A 210 -17.21 1.72 -0.81
N ASP A 211 -16.46 2.29 0.14
CA ASP A 211 -15.73 1.49 1.12
C ASP A 211 -16.68 0.78 2.09
N GLY A 212 -16.35 -0.45 2.44
CA GLY A 212 -17.19 -1.29 3.29
C GLY A 212 -17.42 -0.71 4.68
N TRP A 213 -16.47 0.08 5.20
CA TRP A 213 -16.60 0.75 6.48
C TRP A 213 -17.69 1.82 6.44
N SER A 214 -17.69 2.69 5.42
CA SER A 214 -18.73 3.70 5.22
C SER A 214 -20.11 3.08 5.05
N LEU A 215 -20.22 1.95 4.34
CA LEU A 215 -21.47 1.23 4.18
C LEU A 215 -21.97 0.64 5.51
N ALA A 216 -21.12 -0.04 6.26
CA ALA A 216 -21.48 -0.59 7.56
C ALA A 216 -21.83 0.52 8.58
N ALA A 217 -21.09 1.63 8.57
CA ALA A 217 -21.38 2.79 9.41
C ALA A 217 -22.73 3.45 9.05
N ALA A 218 -23.09 3.48 7.77
CA ALA A 218 -24.40 3.95 7.34
C ALA A 218 -25.53 3.04 7.84
N SER A 219 -25.38 1.72 7.75
CA SER A 219 -26.33 0.74 8.30
C SER A 219 -26.55 0.92 9.80
N ILE A 220 -25.47 1.07 10.58
CA ILE A 220 -25.56 1.27 12.04
C ILE A 220 -26.26 2.60 12.36
N ARG A 221 -26.00 3.66 11.60
CA ARG A 221 -26.69 4.95 11.79
C ARG A 221 -28.18 4.84 11.55
N ASP A 222 -28.59 4.07 10.56
CA ASP A 222 -30.01 3.83 10.23
C ASP A 222 -30.71 3.12 11.39
N LEU A 223 -30.12 2.03 11.89
CA LEU A 223 -30.62 1.31 13.06
C LEU A 223 -30.78 2.21 14.30
N TYR A 224 -29.81 3.09 14.56
CA TYR A 224 -29.91 4.01 15.69
C TYR A 224 -30.93 5.13 15.49
N ALA A 225 -31.23 5.50 14.25
CA ALA A 225 -32.29 6.46 13.95
C ALA A 225 -33.68 5.83 14.14
N GLU A 226 -33.82 4.55 13.85
CA GLU A 226 -35.05 3.77 13.95
C GLU A 226 -35.10 2.92 15.23
N GLY A 227 -34.85 3.55 16.39
CA GLY A 227 -34.55 2.87 17.66
C GLY A 227 -35.62 1.94 18.26
N ASP A 228 -36.81 1.85 17.67
CA ASP A 228 -37.88 0.92 18.07
C ASP A 228 -37.96 -0.33 17.16
N LEU A 229 -37.22 -0.36 16.06
CA LEU A 229 -37.20 -1.48 15.10
C LEU A 229 -36.02 -2.41 15.35
N HIS A 230 -36.20 -3.69 15.03
CA HIS A 230 -35.11 -4.67 15.06
C HIS A 230 -34.18 -4.51 13.83
N PRO A 231 -32.91 -4.97 13.91
CA PRO A 231 -31.96 -4.87 12.79
C PRO A 231 -32.42 -5.48 11.46
N ASP A 232 -33.30 -6.48 11.50
CA ASP A 232 -33.90 -7.13 10.33
C ASP A 232 -35.14 -6.41 9.78
N GLU A 233 -35.61 -5.37 10.48
CA GLU A 233 -36.79 -4.58 10.12
C GLU A 233 -36.43 -3.20 9.54
N VAL A 234 -35.19 -2.74 9.74
CA VAL A 234 -34.70 -1.44 9.24
C VAL A 234 -34.27 -1.52 7.78
N GLY A 235 -34.47 -0.43 7.03
CA GLY A 235 -34.16 -0.37 5.60
C GLY A 235 -32.65 -0.50 5.29
N GLY A 236 -31.80 -0.15 6.26
CA GLY A 236 -30.35 -0.24 6.20
C GLY A 236 -29.75 -1.59 6.61
N ASP A 237 -30.50 -2.69 6.68
CA ASP A 237 -29.96 -4.01 7.04
C ASP A 237 -28.73 -4.39 6.17
N PHE A 238 -27.64 -4.75 6.85
CA PHE A 238 -26.36 -5.10 6.23
C PHE A 238 -26.10 -6.62 6.16
N ALA A 239 -27.03 -7.46 6.64
CA ALA A 239 -26.84 -8.91 6.67
C ALA A 239 -26.63 -9.53 5.28
N SER A 240 -27.42 -9.09 4.29
CA SER A 240 -27.29 -9.58 2.91
C SER A 240 -25.96 -9.18 2.27
N GLU A 241 -25.49 -7.96 2.54
CA GLU A 241 -24.19 -7.49 2.04
C GLU A 241 -23.03 -8.19 2.77
N SER A 242 -23.17 -8.48 4.06
CA SER A 242 -22.21 -9.27 4.84
C SER A 242 -22.08 -10.70 4.32
N TYR A 243 -23.20 -11.32 3.93
CA TYR A 243 -23.20 -12.65 3.30
C TYR A 243 -22.43 -12.64 1.97
N ARG A 244 -22.73 -11.67 1.09
CA ARG A 244 -22.02 -11.50 -0.20
C ARG A 244 -20.53 -11.22 -0.02
N LEU A 245 -20.16 -10.44 1.00
CA LEU A 245 -18.77 -10.19 1.35
C LEU A 245 -18.07 -11.48 1.80
N GLY A 246 -18.77 -12.34 2.56
CA GLY A 246 -18.28 -13.66 2.93
C GLY A 246 -18.02 -14.56 1.72
N GLU A 247 -18.93 -14.59 0.75
CA GLU A 247 -18.76 -15.33 -0.51
C GLU A 247 -17.57 -14.81 -1.32
N ALA A 248 -17.44 -13.49 -1.46
CA ALA A 248 -16.32 -12.84 -2.14
C ALA A 248 -14.98 -13.20 -1.48
N THR A 249 -14.89 -13.09 -0.16
CA THR A 249 -13.70 -13.43 0.61
C THR A 249 -13.31 -14.89 0.45
N ALA A 250 -14.30 -15.80 0.53
CA ALA A 250 -14.06 -17.22 0.32
C ALA A 250 -13.58 -17.53 -1.10
N SER A 251 -14.11 -16.83 -2.11
CA SER A 251 -13.67 -16.97 -3.50
C SER A 251 -12.21 -16.56 -3.67
N VAL A 252 -11.80 -15.41 -3.13
CA VAL A 252 -10.39 -14.95 -3.17
C VAL A 252 -9.48 -15.94 -2.44
N HIS A 253 -9.87 -16.42 -1.25
CA HIS A 253 -9.09 -17.42 -0.52
C HIS A 253 -8.93 -18.74 -1.30
N ALA A 254 -9.96 -19.20 -2.01
CA ALA A 254 -9.88 -20.41 -2.82
C ALA A 254 -8.93 -20.24 -4.01
N ASP A 255 -8.96 -19.09 -4.67
CA ASP A 255 -8.04 -18.80 -5.77
C ASP A 255 -6.60 -18.64 -5.30
N LEU A 256 -6.36 -17.94 -4.18
CA LEU A 256 -5.04 -17.84 -3.56
C LEU A 256 -4.46 -19.22 -3.23
N ALA A 257 -5.26 -20.12 -2.64
CA ALA A 257 -4.84 -21.48 -2.33
C ALA A 257 -4.54 -22.32 -3.59
N ALA A 258 -5.15 -21.97 -4.73
CA ALA A 258 -4.95 -22.68 -5.99
C ALA A 258 -3.67 -22.23 -6.73
N VAL A 259 -3.26 -20.96 -6.58
CA VAL A 259 -2.14 -20.38 -7.33
C VAL A 259 -0.89 -20.14 -6.51
N LEU A 260 -1.00 -20.01 -5.19
CA LEU A 260 0.12 -19.81 -4.28
C LEU A 260 0.36 -21.03 -3.38
N PRO A 261 1.57 -21.18 -2.82
CA PRO A 261 1.88 -22.30 -1.94
C PRO A 261 0.94 -22.40 -0.74
N THR A 262 0.41 -23.61 -0.52
CA THR A 262 -0.31 -24.00 0.70
C THR A 262 0.55 -24.93 1.55
N GLY A 263 0.30 -24.97 2.85
CA GLY A 263 0.99 -25.86 3.77
C GLY A 263 0.14 -26.29 4.93
N THR A 264 0.77 -26.93 5.91
CA THR A 264 0.17 -27.25 7.18
C THR A 264 1.10 -26.87 8.32
N LEU A 265 0.53 -26.32 9.40
CA LEU A 265 1.27 -26.13 10.64
C LEU A 265 1.23 -27.43 11.46
N GLY A 266 2.42 -27.91 11.80
CA GLY A 266 2.61 -28.97 12.78
C GLY A 266 2.52 -28.47 14.22
N ILE A 267 2.59 -29.40 15.17
CA ILE A 267 2.49 -29.11 16.61
C ILE A 267 3.56 -28.11 17.06
N ASP A 268 4.81 -28.28 16.62
CA ASP A 268 5.92 -27.40 17.02
C ASP A 268 5.69 -25.96 16.53
N GLN A 269 5.23 -25.78 15.29
CA GLN A 269 4.94 -24.46 14.74
C GLN A 269 3.72 -23.81 15.41
N LEU A 270 2.73 -24.61 15.82
CA LEU A 270 1.61 -24.11 16.61
C LEU A 270 2.05 -23.62 17.98
N ALA A 271 3.03 -24.27 18.62
CA ALA A 271 3.60 -23.80 19.87
C ALA A 271 4.27 -22.42 19.72
N ASP A 272 4.96 -22.16 18.60
CA ASP A 272 5.55 -20.85 18.30
C ASP A 272 4.48 -19.77 18.11
N VAL A 273 3.39 -20.09 17.38
CA VAL A 273 2.23 -19.18 17.23
C VAL A 273 1.63 -18.84 18.59
N LEU A 274 1.44 -19.84 19.45
CA LEU A 274 0.90 -19.64 20.80
C LEU A 274 1.82 -18.79 21.67
N ALA A 275 3.13 -19.01 21.61
CA ALA A 275 4.10 -18.18 22.32
C ALA A 275 4.00 -16.71 21.84
N GLY A 276 3.89 -16.49 20.52
CA GLY A 276 3.68 -15.16 19.94
C GLY A 276 2.38 -14.48 20.37
N MET A 277 1.27 -15.23 20.41
CA MET A 277 -0.03 -14.73 20.89
C MET A 277 0.04 -14.31 22.37
N ASN A 278 0.69 -15.11 23.21
CA ASN A 278 0.88 -14.78 24.63
C ASN A 278 1.80 -13.58 24.83
N GLY A 279 2.92 -13.50 24.11
CA GLY A 279 3.82 -12.35 24.18
C GLY A 279 3.15 -11.04 23.74
N ARG A 280 2.30 -11.07 22.71
CA ARG A 280 1.49 -9.92 22.28
C ARG A 280 0.48 -9.49 23.35
N LEU A 281 -0.18 -10.45 24.01
CA LEU A 281 -1.09 -10.18 25.11
C LEU A 281 -0.37 -9.51 26.28
N GLU A 282 0.80 -10.01 26.66
CA GLU A 282 1.62 -9.43 27.74
C GLU A 282 2.03 -8.00 27.43
N ALA A 283 2.59 -7.76 26.24
CA ALA A 283 2.94 -6.41 25.79
C ALA A 283 1.72 -5.46 25.78
N ALA A 284 0.55 -5.95 25.37
CA ALA A 284 -0.67 -5.14 25.36
C ALA A 284 -1.16 -4.80 26.78
N VAL A 285 -1.08 -5.74 27.73
CA VAL A 285 -1.47 -5.51 29.13
C VAL A 285 -0.55 -4.51 29.81
N ASP A 286 0.75 -4.56 29.52
CA ASP A 286 1.74 -3.62 30.07
C ASP A 286 1.44 -2.17 29.63
N VAL A 287 1.02 -1.98 28.38
CA VAL A 287 0.65 -0.66 27.84
C VAL A 287 -0.76 -0.24 28.26
N VAL A 288 -1.69 -1.20 28.37
CA VAL A 288 -3.10 -0.96 28.69
C VAL A 288 -3.52 -1.80 29.90
N PRO A 289 -3.27 -1.32 31.15
CA PRO A 289 -3.54 -2.08 32.36
C PRO A 289 -5.01 -2.52 32.55
N ALA A 290 -5.96 -1.83 31.89
CA ALA A 290 -7.37 -2.20 31.89
C ALA A 290 -7.65 -3.58 31.26
N LEU A 291 -6.71 -4.15 30.50
CA LEU A 291 -6.81 -5.49 29.93
C LEU A 291 -6.51 -6.61 30.95
N ALA A 292 -5.83 -6.30 32.06
CA ALA A 292 -5.38 -7.30 33.02
C ALA A 292 -6.48 -8.25 33.55
N PRO A 293 -7.72 -7.80 33.85
CA PRO A 293 -8.79 -8.69 34.31
C PRO A 293 -9.20 -9.76 33.28
N TYR A 294 -8.92 -9.55 32.00
CA TYR A 294 -9.29 -10.46 30.91
C TYR A 294 -8.15 -11.40 30.51
N ALA A 295 -6.91 -11.11 30.94
CA ALA A 295 -5.72 -11.80 30.45
C ALA A 295 -5.72 -13.30 30.77
N GLU A 296 -6.12 -13.71 31.98
CA GLU A 296 -6.20 -15.13 32.35
C GLU A 296 -7.20 -15.89 31.47
N GLY A 297 -8.37 -15.30 31.22
CA GLY A 297 -9.38 -15.88 30.33
C GLY A 297 -8.90 -16.03 28.89
N LEU A 298 -8.19 -15.02 28.35
CA LEU A 298 -7.61 -15.08 27.00
C LEU A 298 -6.51 -16.16 26.91
N ARG A 299 -5.61 -16.25 27.91
CA ARG A 299 -4.59 -17.32 27.95
C ARG A 299 -5.21 -18.71 27.99
N ALA A 300 -6.29 -18.89 28.76
CA ALA A 300 -7.01 -20.15 28.78
C ALA A 300 -7.58 -20.50 27.39
N ARG A 301 -8.14 -19.52 26.67
CA ARG A 301 -8.61 -19.73 25.28
C ARG A 301 -7.50 -20.03 24.30
N PHE A 302 -6.32 -19.40 24.45
CA PHE A 302 -5.17 -19.74 23.60
C PHE A 302 -4.68 -21.17 23.87
N ALA A 303 -4.68 -21.60 25.14
CA ALA A 303 -4.29 -22.95 25.51
C ALA A 303 -5.22 -24.03 24.90
N GLU A 304 -6.51 -23.74 24.66
CA GLU A 304 -7.42 -24.67 23.96
C GLU A 304 -6.91 -25.07 22.56
N LEU A 305 -6.07 -24.26 21.91
CA LEU A 305 -5.47 -24.60 20.62
C LEU A 305 -4.45 -25.75 20.72
N THR A 306 -3.89 -26.05 21.91
CA THR A 306 -3.00 -27.21 22.07
C THR A 306 -3.74 -28.54 21.95
N ASP A 307 -5.07 -28.52 22.09
CA ASP A 307 -5.92 -29.70 21.95
C ASP A 307 -6.20 -30.04 20.47
N LEU A 308 -5.77 -29.20 19.53
CA LEU A 308 -5.84 -29.48 18.10
C LEU A 308 -4.86 -30.59 17.74
N THR A 309 -5.42 -31.76 17.38
CA THR A 309 -4.65 -32.96 17.05
C THR A 309 -4.36 -33.13 15.55
N GLY A 310 -4.97 -32.29 14.70
CA GLY A 310 -4.81 -32.33 13.25
C GLY A 310 -3.89 -31.21 12.74
N PRO A 311 -3.22 -31.41 11.58
CA PRO A 311 -2.47 -30.34 10.92
C PRO A 311 -3.40 -29.17 10.58
N ILE A 312 -2.99 -27.95 10.91
CA ILE A 312 -3.77 -26.74 10.60
C ILE A 312 -3.41 -26.30 9.18
N PRO A 313 -4.35 -26.28 8.21
CA PRO A 313 -4.05 -25.81 6.87
C PRO A 313 -3.70 -24.32 6.90
N VAL A 314 -2.64 -23.96 6.17
CA VAL A 314 -2.21 -22.59 5.98
C VAL A 314 -2.05 -22.27 4.51
N GLN A 315 -2.27 -21.01 4.18
CA GLN A 315 -2.17 -20.48 2.83
C GLN A 315 -1.79 -19.00 2.91
N ARG A 316 -1.51 -18.41 1.76
CA ARG A 316 -1.47 -16.96 1.62
C ARG A 316 -2.86 -16.37 1.84
N VAL A 317 -2.89 -15.26 2.56
CA VAL A 317 -4.09 -14.50 2.95
C VAL A 317 -3.79 -13.01 2.80
N HIS A 318 -4.82 -12.17 2.83
CA HIS A 318 -4.65 -10.71 2.78
C HIS A 318 -3.78 -10.16 3.93
N GLY A 319 -3.87 -10.74 5.13
CA GLY A 319 -3.02 -10.38 6.27
C GLY A 319 -3.42 -9.13 7.07
N ASP A 320 -4.24 -8.24 6.49
CA ASP A 320 -4.78 -7.03 7.13
C ASP A 320 -6.23 -6.75 6.68
N TYR A 321 -7.05 -7.81 6.65
CA TYR A 321 -8.41 -7.72 6.12
C TYR A 321 -9.37 -7.04 7.12
N HIS A 322 -9.95 -5.92 6.71
CA HIS A 322 -11.00 -5.21 7.45
C HIS A 322 -11.93 -4.46 6.49
N LEU A 323 -13.05 -3.91 6.99
CA LEU A 323 -14.06 -3.24 6.17
C LEU A 323 -13.55 -2.01 5.38
N GLY A 324 -12.39 -1.47 5.76
CA GLY A 324 -11.75 -0.37 5.04
C GLY A 324 -10.90 -0.81 3.85
N GLN A 325 -10.62 -2.12 3.71
CA GLN A 325 -9.87 -2.71 2.60
C GLN A 325 -10.77 -3.35 1.54
N VAL A 326 -12.09 -3.24 1.69
CA VAL A 326 -13.06 -3.83 0.76
C VAL A 326 -13.92 -2.74 0.17
N LEU A 327 -14.16 -2.86 -1.13
CA LEU A 327 -14.89 -1.92 -1.95
C LEU A 327 -16.13 -2.59 -2.51
N ARG A 328 -17.26 -1.89 -2.43
CA ARG A 328 -18.51 -2.31 -3.07
C ARG A 328 -18.71 -1.53 -4.36
N THR A 329 -18.65 -2.23 -5.48
CA THR A 329 -19.02 -1.69 -6.81
C THR A 329 -20.45 -2.09 -7.16
N TYR A 330 -20.96 -1.72 -8.34
CA TYR A 330 -22.25 -2.25 -8.80
C TYR A 330 -22.19 -3.75 -9.17
N GLN A 331 -21.01 -4.28 -9.47
CA GLN A 331 -20.81 -5.69 -9.87
C GLN A 331 -20.68 -6.62 -8.67
N GLY A 332 -20.18 -6.14 -7.54
CA GLY A 332 -19.98 -6.95 -6.34
C GLY A 332 -18.99 -6.32 -5.36
N TRP A 333 -18.57 -7.13 -4.39
CA TRP A 333 -17.45 -6.82 -3.50
C TRP A 333 -16.11 -7.10 -4.19
N THR A 334 -15.14 -6.23 -3.96
CA THR A 334 -13.75 -6.31 -4.42
C THR A 334 -12.81 -5.90 -3.31
#